data_AF-A0A8S4AHC8-F1
#
_entry.id   AF-A0A8S4AHC8-F1
#
_cell.length_a   1.000
_cell.length_b   1.000
_cell.length_c   1.000
_cell.angle_alpha   90.00
_cell.angle_beta   90.00
_cell.angle_gamma   90.00
#
_symmetry.space_group_name_H-M   'P 1'
#
loop_
_entity.id
_entity.type
_entity.pdbx_description
1 polymer ?
#
loop_
_entity_poly.entity_id
_entity_poly.type
_entity_poly.pdbx_seq_one_letter_code
_entity_poly.pdbx_strand_id
1 'polypeptide(L)'
;MGKILHSASVRGGLRVLCMYSSSGSIYEPLKLSNLQREDEPLWEKLDRHYSAVKTTILNYQSPTTGLFPVKTYSDCKEAKVRDSLYCAAGAWALAMAYRRIDDDLGRTHELEHSAIKCMRGILYCYMRQADKVEEFKKDPSPSKCLHSVFNVDTGDEVYAYGDYHHLQIDSVSLFLLYLVEMICSGLQIIYNTDEVSFIQNLVFCVERAYRVPDYGMWERGSKYNNGSTELHSSVPYLFSSVGLAKAALEAINGFNLFGNQGCSWSVIFVDLDAHNRNRQTLCSLLPRESRSHNTDAALLPTISYPAFAVDDDALYSQTLDKIVRKLRGKYGFKRFLRDGYRTANEDKNRRYYKPAEMKLFDGIECEFPIFFIYMMIDGVFRGNKAQVKEYQDLLEPIIFQSFEGHAVIPKYYYVPADFVEAEQSKHGSQKRFPSNSGRDGKLFLWGQALYNIAKLLADELISPKDIDPIHRYVHRQDQRNVSMRYSNQVCASRPVFMVLK
;
A
#
# COMPACT_ATOMS: atom_id res chain seq x y z
N MET A 1 -27.43 -52.26 46.99
CA MET A 1 -26.97 -52.52 48.38
C MET A 1 -26.29 -51.26 48.88
N GLY A 2 -26.40 -50.91 50.17
CA GLY A 2 -25.98 -49.61 50.72
C GLY A 2 -26.93 -48.45 50.34
N LYS A 3 -27.38 -47.51 51.18
CA LYS A 3 -27.08 -47.15 52.60
C LYS A 3 -25.59 -46.77 52.83
N ILE A 4 -25.23 -45.67 53.48
CA ILE A 4 -25.90 -44.79 54.48
C ILE A 4 -25.29 -43.35 54.31
N LEU A 5 -26.05 -42.23 54.37
CA LEU A 5 -26.27 -41.31 55.51
C LEU A 5 -24.97 -40.90 56.27
N HIS A 6 -24.73 -39.67 56.75
CA HIS A 6 -25.54 -38.46 57.01
C HIS A 6 -24.60 -37.20 56.93
N SER A 7 -24.81 -35.95 57.37
CA SER A 7 -25.89 -35.12 57.99
C SER A 7 -25.50 -33.62 57.97
N ALA A 8 -26.47 -32.69 58.00
CA ALA A 8 -26.38 -31.24 58.32
C ALA A 8 -25.46 -30.33 57.44
N SER A 9 -25.89 -29.23 56.78
CA SER A 9 -26.81 -28.12 57.09
C SER A 9 -26.21 -26.95 57.90
N VAL A 10 -26.10 -25.76 57.28
CA VAL A 10 -26.75 -24.50 57.75
C VAL A 10 -26.77 -23.43 56.63
N ARG A 11 -27.99 -23.01 56.26
CA ARG A 11 -28.48 -21.67 55.81
C ARG A 11 -27.56 -20.68 55.06
N GLY A 12 -27.97 -20.36 53.82
CA GLY A 12 -28.48 -19.01 53.49
C GLY A 12 -27.58 -18.05 52.70
N GLY A 13 -28.06 -17.61 51.52
CA GLY A 13 -27.44 -16.54 50.71
C GLY A 13 -28.07 -16.47 49.30
N LEU A 14 -28.72 -15.34 48.99
CA LEU A 14 -29.51 -15.03 47.78
C LEU A 14 -29.18 -15.81 46.48
N ARG A 15 -30.23 -16.43 45.89
CA ARG A 15 -30.32 -16.58 44.42
C ARG A 15 -30.82 -15.27 43.82
N VAL A 16 -30.22 -14.83 42.72
CA VAL A 16 -30.84 -13.88 41.78
C VAL A 16 -31.08 -14.62 40.45
N LEU A 17 -32.23 -14.38 39.82
CA LEU A 17 -32.58 -15.03 38.56
C LEU A 17 -31.72 -14.46 37.41
N CYS A 18 -31.08 -15.34 36.64
CA CYS A 18 -30.65 -15.00 35.29
C CYS A 18 -31.81 -15.32 34.33
N MET A 19 -32.58 -14.31 33.95
CA MET A 19 -33.61 -14.45 32.91
C MET A 19 -32.95 -14.49 31.54
N TYR A 20 -33.20 -15.56 30.78
CA TYR A 20 -32.94 -15.59 29.35
C TYR A 20 -34.04 -14.82 28.61
N SER A 21 -33.66 -13.81 27.80
CA SER A 21 -34.56 -13.19 26.83
C SER A 21 -33.82 -12.57 25.64
N SER A 22 -34.43 -12.73 24.45
CA SER A 22 -34.29 -11.88 23.26
C SER A 22 -32.89 -11.67 22.62
N SER A 23 -32.49 -12.64 21.79
CA SER A 23 -31.86 -12.43 20.46
C SER A 23 -31.05 -11.14 20.20
N GLY A 24 -29.74 -11.20 20.42
CA GLY A 24 -28.77 -10.30 19.78
C GLY A 24 -28.30 -10.85 18.42
N SER A 25 -28.08 -9.97 17.43
CA SER A 25 -27.55 -10.38 16.12
C SER A 25 -26.01 -10.47 16.16
N ILE A 26 -25.44 -11.47 15.48
CA ILE A 26 -23.97 -11.70 15.40
C ILE A 26 -23.27 -10.67 14.47
N TYR A 27 -23.92 -9.54 14.19
CA TYR A 27 -23.49 -8.53 13.21
C TYR A 27 -23.75 -7.08 13.66
N GLU A 28 -23.74 -6.80 14.97
CA GLU A 28 -23.68 -5.42 15.48
C GLU A 28 -22.26 -5.08 15.97
N PRO A 29 -21.66 -3.94 15.54
CA PRO A 29 -20.40 -3.47 16.09
C PRO A 29 -20.63 -2.92 17.50
N LEU A 30 -20.11 -3.62 18.51
CA LEU A 30 -20.18 -3.19 19.91
C LEU A 30 -19.44 -1.86 20.09
N LYS A 31 -20.17 -0.81 20.46
CA LYS A 31 -19.57 0.48 20.83
C LYS A 31 -18.95 0.41 22.22
N LEU A 32 -17.67 0.04 22.30
CA LEU A 32 -16.79 0.67 23.28
C LEU A 32 -16.18 1.92 22.63
N SER A 33 -16.48 3.09 23.18
CA SER A 33 -15.77 4.31 22.86
C SER A 33 -14.34 4.22 23.39
N ASN A 34 -13.36 4.32 22.49
CA ASN A 34 -11.96 4.53 22.87
C ASN A 34 -11.83 5.91 23.54
N LEU A 35 -12.00 5.95 24.86
CA LEU A 35 -11.70 7.10 25.71
C LEU A 35 -10.19 7.29 25.76
N GLN A 36 -9.64 7.91 24.70
CA GLN A 36 -8.29 8.48 24.73
C GLN A 36 -8.24 9.46 25.91
N ARG A 37 -7.47 9.13 26.94
CA ARG A 37 -7.17 10.04 28.04
C ARG A 37 -6.10 11.00 27.54
N GLU A 38 -6.36 12.31 27.59
CA GLU A 38 -5.42 13.30 27.07
C GLU A 38 -4.04 13.16 27.76
N ASP A 39 -4.05 12.89 29.07
CA ASP A 39 -2.88 12.65 29.93
C ASP A 39 -2.15 11.30 29.73
N GLU A 40 -2.59 10.42 28.82
CA GLU A 40 -1.95 9.12 28.60
C GLU A 40 -0.50 9.30 28.06
N PRO A 41 0.51 8.65 28.66
CA PRO A 41 1.90 8.85 28.31
C PRO A 41 2.24 8.29 26.91
N LEU A 42 3.27 8.88 26.29
CA LEU A 42 3.69 8.54 24.91
C LEU A 42 3.98 7.05 24.72
N TRP A 43 4.63 6.41 25.69
CA TRP A 43 4.97 4.98 25.60
C TRP A 43 3.73 4.07 25.58
N GLU A 44 2.64 4.44 26.26
CA GLU A 44 1.39 3.65 26.32
C GLU A 44 0.62 3.78 25.00
N LYS A 45 0.60 4.99 24.42
CA LYS A 45 0.09 5.25 23.06
C LYS A 45 0.85 4.42 22.02
N LEU A 46 2.19 4.39 22.12
CA LEU A 46 3.04 3.59 21.23
C LEU A 46 2.86 2.08 21.45
N ASP A 47 2.71 1.61 22.69
CA ASP A 47 2.49 0.20 23.02
C ASP A 47 1.20 -0.35 22.38
N ARG A 48 0.11 0.44 22.42
CA ARG A 48 -1.15 0.06 21.75
C ARG A 48 -1.00 -0.05 20.23
N HIS A 49 -0.21 0.83 19.60
CA HIS A 49 0.11 0.73 18.16
C HIS A 49 1.07 -0.41 17.84
N TYR A 50 2.04 -0.71 18.72
CA TYR A 50 2.94 -1.86 18.60
C TYR A 50 2.20 -3.19 18.68
N SER A 51 1.31 -3.34 19.66
CA SER A 51 0.45 -4.52 19.77
C SER A 51 -0.41 -4.69 18.51
N ALA A 52 -1.04 -3.61 18.03
CA ALA A 52 -1.82 -3.64 16.78
C ALA A 52 -0.98 -4.02 15.55
N VAL A 53 0.20 -3.44 15.33
CA VAL A 53 1.09 -3.79 14.21
C VAL A 53 1.60 -5.24 14.35
N LYS A 54 1.89 -5.69 15.57
CA LYS A 54 2.42 -7.03 15.84
C LYS A 54 1.38 -8.12 15.55
N THR A 55 0.18 -8.03 16.12
CA THR A 55 -0.93 -8.96 15.83
C THR A 55 -1.39 -8.85 14.38
N THR A 56 -1.60 -7.63 13.85
CA THR A 56 -2.33 -7.47 12.58
C THR A 56 -1.47 -7.48 11.32
N ILE A 57 -0.13 -7.37 11.45
CA ILE A 57 0.82 -7.36 10.32
C ILE A 57 1.96 -8.35 10.55
N LEU A 58 2.76 -8.16 11.61
CA LEU A 58 4.04 -8.88 11.78
C LEU A 58 3.88 -10.39 12.02
N ASN A 59 2.79 -10.80 12.67
CA ASN A 59 2.43 -12.21 12.87
C ASN A 59 2.24 -12.99 11.55
N TYR A 60 2.15 -12.29 10.40
CA TYR A 60 2.05 -12.88 9.06
C TYR A 60 3.34 -12.70 8.23
N GLN A 61 4.43 -12.16 8.81
CA GLN A 61 5.69 -12.02 8.09
C GLN A 61 6.40 -13.37 7.93
N SER A 62 6.89 -13.65 6.72
CA SER A 62 7.68 -14.86 6.45
C SER A 62 8.95 -14.94 7.33
N PRO A 63 9.19 -16.06 8.03
CA PRO A 63 10.40 -16.26 8.81
C PRO A 63 11.64 -16.43 7.91
N THR A 64 11.49 -16.85 6.66
CA THR A 64 12.59 -17.04 5.69
C THR A 64 12.82 -15.78 4.85
N THR A 65 11.82 -15.33 4.08
CA THR A 65 11.98 -14.26 3.09
C THR A 65 11.73 -12.86 3.64
N GLY A 66 10.94 -12.72 4.72
CA GLY A 66 10.41 -11.43 5.16
C GLY A 66 9.21 -10.90 4.37
N LEU A 67 8.74 -11.60 3.34
CA LEU A 67 7.54 -11.24 2.56
C LEU A 67 6.25 -11.45 3.36
N PHE A 68 5.13 -10.88 2.88
CA PHE A 68 3.81 -10.99 3.49
C PHE A 68 2.78 -11.67 2.55
N PRO A 69 1.93 -12.59 3.05
CA PRO A 69 1.00 -13.34 2.23
C PRO A 69 -0.24 -12.52 1.82
N VAL A 70 -0.74 -12.75 0.61
CA VAL A 70 -1.95 -12.09 0.06
C VAL A 70 -3.23 -12.49 0.82
N LYS A 71 -3.24 -13.64 1.50
CA LYS A 71 -4.37 -14.16 2.29
C LYS A 71 -3.85 -14.73 3.60
N THR A 72 -4.41 -14.27 4.71
CA THR A 72 -4.02 -14.57 6.10
C THR A 72 -4.69 -15.82 6.70
N TYR A 73 -5.59 -16.46 5.97
CA TYR A 73 -6.56 -17.45 6.49
C TYR A 73 -6.57 -18.79 5.74
N SER A 74 -5.43 -19.14 5.13
CA SER A 74 -5.26 -20.27 4.21
C SER A 74 -3.77 -20.48 3.96
N ASP A 75 -3.37 -21.66 3.46
CA ASP A 75 -2.00 -21.96 2.98
C ASP A 75 -1.62 -21.22 1.67
N CYS A 76 -2.02 -19.96 1.56
CA CYS A 76 -1.80 -19.10 0.42
C CYS A 76 -0.33 -18.66 0.39
N LYS A 77 0.49 -19.42 -0.33
CA LYS A 77 1.91 -19.11 -0.52
C LYS A 77 2.18 -17.93 -1.48
N GLU A 78 1.14 -17.24 -1.97
CA GLU A 78 1.28 -15.99 -2.74
C GLU A 78 1.70 -14.83 -1.84
N ALA A 79 2.82 -14.19 -2.12
CA ALA A 79 3.19 -12.87 -1.63
C ALA A 79 3.24 -11.87 -2.79
N LYS A 80 2.53 -10.74 -2.64
CA LYS A 80 2.58 -9.63 -3.61
C LYS A 80 3.61 -8.60 -3.18
N VAL A 81 4.38 -8.08 -4.14
CA VAL A 81 5.37 -7.04 -3.85
C VAL A 81 4.68 -5.80 -3.26
N ARG A 82 3.63 -5.27 -3.90
CA ARG A 82 2.93 -4.06 -3.42
C ARG A 82 2.36 -4.21 -2.01
N ASP A 83 1.63 -5.30 -1.74
CA ASP A 83 1.08 -5.57 -0.40
C ASP A 83 2.20 -5.71 0.64
N SER A 84 3.33 -6.39 0.30
CA SER A 84 4.50 -6.55 1.19
C SER A 84 5.22 -5.23 1.46
N LEU A 85 5.38 -4.36 0.44
CA LEU A 85 5.97 -3.02 0.58
C LEU A 85 5.18 -2.16 1.57
N TYR A 86 3.85 -2.15 1.48
CA TYR A 86 3.04 -1.41 2.45
C TYR A 86 3.14 -2.00 3.85
N CYS A 87 3.25 -3.33 4.02
CA CYS A 87 3.50 -3.94 5.33
C CYS A 87 4.84 -3.51 5.94
N ALA A 88 5.91 -3.49 5.14
CA ALA A 88 7.22 -2.97 5.54
C ALA A 88 7.15 -1.48 5.93
N ALA A 89 6.45 -0.66 5.13
CA ALA A 89 6.24 0.74 5.44
C ALA A 89 5.43 0.96 6.74
N GLY A 90 4.48 0.08 7.06
CA GLY A 90 3.72 0.12 8.32
C GLY A 90 4.59 -0.18 9.55
N ALA A 91 5.47 -1.18 9.46
CA ALA A 91 6.44 -1.50 10.51
C ALA A 91 7.47 -0.36 10.68
N TRP A 92 8.01 0.14 9.57
CA TRP A 92 8.97 1.25 9.53
C TRP A 92 8.40 2.55 10.09
N ALA A 93 7.17 2.92 9.73
CA ALA A 93 6.51 4.12 10.27
C ALA A 93 6.34 4.05 11.80
N LEU A 94 6.04 2.87 12.35
CA LEU A 94 6.01 2.67 13.79
C LEU A 94 7.41 2.74 14.41
N ALA A 95 8.44 2.22 13.75
CA ALA A 95 9.83 2.36 14.22
C ALA A 95 10.25 3.84 14.32
N MET A 96 9.88 4.67 13.34
CA MET A 96 10.17 6.12 13.39
C MET A 96 9.44 6.82 14.54
N ALA A 97 8.30 6.28 15.00
CA ALA A 97 7.63 6.74 16.21
C ALA A 97 8.40 6.35 17.49
N TYR A 98 8.91 5.12 17.55
CA TYR A 98 9.71 4.63 18.68
C TYR A 98 11.09 5.29 18.83
N ARG A 99 11.71 5.74 17.74
CA ARG A 99 12.94 6.57 17.78
C ARG A 99 12.80 7.89 18.56
N ARG A 100 11.59 8.26 18.99
CA ARG A 100 11.28 9.46 19.79
C ARG A 100 11.27 9.20 21.32
N ILE A 101 11.57 7.98 21.77
CA ILE A 101 11.70 7.63 23.21
C ILE A 101 13.06 6.98 23.50
N ASP A 102 13.62 7.22 24.69
CA ASP A 102 14.97 6.79 25.06
C ASP A 102 15.09 5.30 25.41
N ASP A 103 14.04 4.73 26.04
CA ASP A 103 13.91 3.29 26.30
C ASP A 103 12.71 2.77 25.53
N ASP A 104 12.98 2.03 24.46
CA ASP A 104 12.01 1.42 23.56
C ASP A 104 11.83 -0.09 23.81
N LEU A 105 12.52 -0.65 24.81
CA LEU A 105 12.62 -2.09 25.06
C LEU A 105 13.07 -2.91 23.83
N GLY A 106 13.85 -2.31 22.92
CA GLY A 106 14.35 -2.91 21.67
C GLY A 106 13.34 -2.95 20.51
N ARG A 107 12.17 -2.32 20.65
CA ARG A 107 11.07 -2.39 19.65
C ARG A 107 11.41 -1.71 18.33
N THR A 108 12.18 -0.62 18.35
CA THR A 108 12.71 0.03 17.14
C THR A 108 13.51 -0.98 16.33
N HIS A 109 14.46 -1.68 16.96
CA HIS A 109 15.28 -2.69 16.29
C HIS A 109 14.43 -3.84 15.71
N GLU A 110 13.42 -4.34 16.42
CA GLU A 110 12.49 -5.35 15.89
C GLU A 110 11.75 -4.85 14.63
N LEU A 111 11.18 -3.65 14.71
CA LEU A 111 10.37 -3.05 13.64
C LEU A 111 11.21 -2.68 12.41
N GLU A 112 12.40 -2.12 12.62
CA GLU A 112 13.36 -1.80 11.56
C GLU A 112 13.87 -3.05 10.86
N HIS A 113 14.29 -4.07 11.62
CA HIS A 113 14.77 -5.31 11.01
C HIS A 113 13.64 -6.08 10.32
N SER A 114 12.38 -5.99 10.77
CA SER A 114 11.22 -6.47 10.02
C SER A 114 11.09 -5.79 8.65
N ALA A 115 11.17 -4.45 8.60
CA ALA A 115 11.09 -3.69 7.36
C ALA A 115 12.27 -3.99 6.42
N ILE A 116 13.51 -3.97 6.94
CA ILE A 116 14.74 -4.32 6.20
C ILE A 116 14.62 -5.73 5.62
N LYS A 117 14.17 -6.71 6.41
CA LYS A 117 14.01 -8.10 5.97
C LYS A 117 13.01 -8.23 4.82
N CYS A 118 11.87 -7.54 4.88
CA CYS A 118 10.92 -7.51 3.77
C CYS A 118 11.52 -6.89 2.50
N MET A 119 12.20 -5.75 2.63
CA MET A 119 12.83 -5.07 1.48
C MET A 119 13.94 -5.93 0.85
N ARG A 120 14.76 -6.60 1.66
CA ARG A 120 15.78 -7.55 1.19
C ARG A 120 15.17 -8.83 0.61
N GLY A 121 14.02 -9.28 1.12
CA GLY A 121 13.23 -10.36 0.53
C GLY A 121 12.76 -10.04 -0.89
N ILE A 122 12.20 -8.85 -1.09
CA ILE A 122 11.80 -8.36 -2.43
C ILE A 122 13.01 -8.25 -3.35
N LEU A 123 14.12 -7.68 -2.87
CA LEU A 123 15.36 -7.57 -3.62
C LEU A 123 15.90 -8.95 -4.06
N TYR A 124 15.90 -9.94 -3.17
CA TYR A 124 16.30 -11.32 -3.47
C TYR A 124 15.41 -11.93 -4.57
N CYS A 125 14.09 -11.75 -4.49
CA CYS A 125 13.15 -12.25 -5.50
C CYS A 125 13.31 -11.57 -6.88
N TYR A 126 13.72 -10.30 -6.91
CA TYR A 126 14.05 -9.61 -8.15
C TYR A 126 15.44 -9.99 -8.70
N MET A 127 16.48 -10.12 -7.85
CA MET A 127 17.83 -10.49 -8.30
C MET A 127 17.87 -11.88 -8.92
N ARG A 128 17.04 -12.81 -8.44
CA ARG A 128 16.84 -14.13 -9.06
C ARG A 128 16.25 -14.09 -10.48
N GLN A 129 15.82 -12.92 -10.96
CA GLN A 129 15.31 -12.66 -12.31
C GLN A 129 16.23 -11.75 -13.13
N ALA A 130 17.53 -11.64 -12.79
CA ALA A 130 18.48 -10.78 -13.50
C ALA A 130 18.48 -11.00 -15.03
N ASP A 131 18.36 -12.25 -15.51
CA ASP A 131 18.28 -12.55 -16.94
C ASP A 131 17.03 -11.93 -17.60
N LYS A 132 15.87 -11.97 -16.93
CA LYS A 132 14.64 -11.30 -17.39
C LYS A 132 14.82 -9.78 -17.44
N VAL A 133 15.51 -9.20 -16.46
CA VAL A 133 15.86 -7.76 -16.48
C VAL A 133 16.73 -7.45 -17.70
N GLU A 134 17.78 -8.22 -17.97
CA GLU A 134 18.65 -8.05 -19.15
C GLU A 134 17.91 -8.25 -20.49
N GLU A 135 16.87 -9.08 -20.53
CA GLU A 135 15.98 -9.20 -21.69
C GLU A 135 15.01 -8.02 -21.82
N PHE A 136 14.38 -7.58 -20.72
CA PHE A 136 13.42 -6.47 -20.69
C PHE A 136 14.04 -5.13 -21.11
N LYS A 137 15.32 -4.91 -20.77
CA LYS A 137 16.10 -3.75 -21.25
C LYS A 137 16.22 -3.70 -22.78
N LYS A 138 16.17 -4.85 -23.46
CA LYS A 138 16.25 -4.98 -24.93
C LYS A 138 14.85 -4.92 -25.56
N ASP A 139 13.89 -5.66 -25.00
CA ASP A 139 12.50 -5.73 -25.44
C ASP A 139 11.56 -5.73 -24.22
N PRO A 140 10.88 -4.60 -23.90
CA PRO A 140 10.07 -4.46 -22.69
C PRO A 140 8.67 -5.08 -22.86
N SER A 141 8.61 -6.36 -23.25
CA SER A 141 7.37 -7.10 -23.48
C SER A 141 6.89 -7.84 -22.22
N PRO A 142 5.56 -8.11 -22.07
CA PRO A 142 5.03 -8.78 -20.87
C PRO A 142 5.62 -10.16 -20.59
N SER A 143 6.10 -10.88 -21.60
CA SER A 143 6.80 -12.17 -21.46
C SER A 143 8.18 -12.07 -20.79
N LYS A 144 8.77 -10.88 -20.72
CA LYS A 144 10.12 -10.61 -20.20
C LYS A 144 10.12 -9.75 -18.93
N CYS A 145 8.94 -9.36 -18.44
CA CYS A 145 8.84 -8.52 -17.25
C CYS A 145 9.27 -9.25 -15.97
N LEU A 146 9.65 -8.48 -14.94
CA LEU A 146 9.82 -9.01 -13.59
C LEU A 146 8.46 -9.47 -13.05
N HIS A 147 8.45 -10.60 -12.36
CA HIS A 147 7.28 -11.09 -11.66
C HIS A 147 6.95 -10.20 -10.45
N SER A 148 5.65 -9.96 -10.21
CA SER A 148 5.14 -9.15 -9.09
C SER A 148 4.55 -9.98 -7.95
N VAL A 149 4.50 -11.31 -8.12
CA VAL A 149 4.03 -12.30 -7.14
C VAL A 149 5.07 -13.41 -6.97
N PHE A 150 5.43 -13.67 -5.72
CA PHE A 150 6.43 -14.66 -5.31
C PHE A 150 5.88 -15.63 -4.28
N ASN A 151 6.59 -16.73 -4.06
CA ASN A 151 6.33 -17.65 -2.98
C ASN A 151 6.75 -17.00 -1.65
N VAL A 152 5.84 -16.89 -0.69
CA VAL A 152 6.06 -16.26 0.61
C VAL A 152 7.17 -16.94 1.43
N ASP A 153 7.39 -18.24 1.26
CA ASP A 153 8.37 -19.02 2.03
C ASP A 153 9.71 -19.20 1.31
N THR A 154 9.74 -19.20 -0.02
CA THR A 154 10.95 -19.51 -0.81
C THR A 154 11.43 -18.40 -1.75
N GLY A 155 10.59 -17.40 -2.02
CA GLY A 155 10.85 -16.36 -3.02
C GLY A 155 10.84 -16.85 -4.47
N ASP A 156 10.33 -18.06 -4.73
CA ASP A 156 10.19 -18.61 -6.08
C ASP A 156 9.05 -17.95 -6.88
N GLU A 157 9.05 -18.15 -8.18
CA GLU A 157 7.96 -17.72 -9.07
C GLU A 157 6.74 -18.64 -8.91
N VAL A 158 5.58 -18.07 -8.55
CA VAL A 158 4.33 -18.85 -8.34
C VAL A 158 3.55 -19.07 -9.64
N TYR A 159 3.64 -18.12 -10.57
CA TYR A 159 2.86 -18.07 -11.80
C TYR A 159 3.75 -17.76 -12.99
N ALA A 160 3.54 -18.43 -14.12
CA ALA A 160 4.15 -18.06 -15.39
C ALA A 160 3.52 -16.77 -15.97
N TYR A 161 4.21 -16.12 -16.92
CA TYR A 161 3.78 -14.84 -17.50
C TYR A 161 2.40 -14.89 -18.19
N GLY A 162 1.97 -16.07 -18.67
CA GLY A 162 0.64 -16.25 -19.25
C GLY A 162 -0.46 -16.26 -18.18
N ASP A 163 -0.20 -16.88 -17.04
CA ASP A 163 -1.18 -17.11 -15.97
C ASP A 163 -1.40 -15.88 -15.09
N TYR A 164 -0.42 -14.97 -15.03
CA TYR A 164 -0.50 -13.77 -14.20
C TYR A 164 0.00 -12.51 -14.90
N HIS A 165 -0.67 -11.38 -14.64
CA HIS A 165 -0.38 -10.07 -15.22
C HIS A 165 0.80 -9.39 -14.50
N HIS A 166 1.99 -9.98 -14.60
CA HIS A 166 3.19 -9.58 -13.85
C HIS A 166 3.74 -8.19 -14.19
N LEU A 167 3.56 -7.71 -15.44
CA LEU A 167 4.06 -6.40 -15.86
C LEU A 167 3.31 -5.28 -15.11
N GLN A 168 3.94 -4.79 -14.03
CA GLN A 168 3.40 -3.80 -13.10
C GLN A 168 4.53 -2.82 -12.73
N ILE A 169 4.68 -1.76 -13.53
CA ILE A 169 5.79 -0.81 -13.37
C ILE A 169 5.62 0.02 -12.09
N ASP A 170 4.37 0.23 -11.64
CA ASP A 170 4.04 0.84 -10.35
C ASP A 170 4.73 0.12 -9.16
N SER A 171 4.82 -1.22 -9.22
CA SER A 171 5.29 -2.06 -8.12
C SER A 171 6.81 -2.08 -8.00
N VAL A 172 7.52 -2.05 -9.13
CA VAL A 172 8.98 -1.87 -9.17
C VAL A 172 9.33 -0.44 -8.73
N SER A 173 8.56 0.55 -9.19
CA SER A 173 8.73 1.95 -8.80
C SER A 173 8.50 2.19 -7.31
N LEU A 174 7.45 1.58 -6.73
CA LEU A 174 7.17 1.67 -5.30
C LEU A 174 8.28 1.04 -4.44
N PHE A 175 8.89 -0.06 -4.90
CA PHE A 175 10.06 -0.65 -4.26
C PHE A 175 11.25 0.31 -4.28
N LEU A 176 11.58 0.89 -5.45
CA LEU A 176 12.67 1.86 -5.58
C LEU A 176 12.44 3.12 -4.74
N LEU A 177 11.20 3.60 -4.64
CA LEU A 177 10.83 4.74 -3.80
C LEU A 177 11.04 4.41 -2.31
N TYR A 178 10.40 3.37 -1.78
CA TYR A 178 10.57 2.99 -0.36
C TYR A 178 12.01 2.59 -0.01
N LEU A 179 12.78 2.05 -0.96
CA LEU A 179 14.21 1.80 -0.79
C LEU A 179 14.97 3.09 -0.48
N VAL A 180 14.70 4.17 -1.23
CA VAL A 180 15.30 5.49 -0.97
C VAL A 180 14.82 6.07 0.36
N GLU A 181 13.50 6.08 0.63
CA GLU A 181 12.97 6.64 1.88
C GLU A 181 13.54 5.95 3.13
N MET A 182 13.57 4.60 3.13
CA MET A 182 14.06 3.81 4.26
C MET A 182 15.58 3.98 4.45
N ILE A 183 16.39 3.94 3.39
CA ILE A 183 17.83 4.22 3.48
C ILE A 183 18.07 5.67 3.91
N CYS A 184 17.23 6.62 3.48
CA CYS A 184 17.31 8.01 3.90
C CYS A 184 16.97 8.22 5.39
N SER A 185 16.13 7.37 5.98
CA SER A 185 15.95 7.26 7.44
C SER A 185 17.10 6.52 8.15
N GLY A 186 18.11 6.05 7.43
CA GLY A 186 19.29 5.37 7.97
C GLY A 186 19.22 3.83 8.02
N LEU A 187 18.20 3.20 7.41
CA LEU A 187 18.12 1.74 7.37
C LEU A 187 19.10 1.13 6.37
N GLN A 188 19.92 0.19 6.81
CA GLN A 188 20.86 -0.51 5.93
C GLN A 188 20.15 -1.67 5.20
N ILE A 189 19.74 -1.43 3.96
CA ILE A 189 19.04 -2.40 3.10
C ILE A 189 19.96 -3.01 2.04
N ILE A 190 20.90 -2.25 1.46
CA ILE A 190 21.82 -2.69 0.40
C ILE A 190 23.21 -2.92 1.00
N TYR A 191 23.85 -4.06 0.70
CA TYR A 191 25.08 -4.52 1.38
C TYR A 191 26.29 -4.76 0.45
N ASN A 192 26.09 -4.90 -0.86
CA ASN A 192 27.18 -5.18 -1.81
C ASN A 192 26.98 -4.48 -3.17
N THR A 193 28.04 -4.46 -3.98
CA THR A 193 28.06 -3.76 -5.28
C THR A 193 27.24 -4.47 -6.36
N ASP A 194 26.96 -5.77 -6.22
CA ASP A 194 26.09 -6.51 -7.15
C ASP A 194 24.62 -6.11 -6.94
N GLU A 195 24.18 -5.96 -5.68
CA GLU A 195 22.88 -5.38 -5.33
C GLU A 195 22.75 -3.94 -5.87
N VAL A 196 23.78 -3.09 -5.72
CA VAL A 196 23.80 -1.73 -6.32
C VAL A 196 23.64 -1.78 -7.84
N SER A 197 24.42 -2.63 -8.51
CA SER A 197 24.40 -2.78 -9.97
C SER A 197 23.03 -3.30 -10.46
N PHE A 198 22.41 -4.18 -9.70
CA PHE A 198 21.06 -4.67 -9.96
C PHE A 198 20.00 -3.57 -9.80
N ILE A 199 20.08 -2.72 -8.77
CA ILE A 199 19.18 -1.56 -8.63
C ILE A 199 19.33 -0.59 -9.82
N GLN A 200 20.56 -0.34 -10.31
CA GLN A 200 20.78 0.48 -11.50
C GLN A 200 20.13 -0.11 -12.77
N ASN A 201 20.07 -1.44 -12.87
CA ASN A 201 19.36 -2.15 -13.95
C ASN A 201 17.82 -2.08 -13.80
N LEU A 202 17.28 -2.11 -12.56
CA LEU A 202 15.85 -1.86 -12.33
C LEU A 202 15.45 -0.43 -12.75
N VAL A 203 16.29 0.56 -12.44
CA VAL A 203 16.07 1.96 -12.83
C VAL A 203 15.90 2.11 -14.34
N PHE A 204 16.77 1.50 -15.15
CA PHE A 204 16.65 1.53 -16.62
C PHE A 204 15.34 0.91 -17.15
N CYS A 205 14.75 -0.03 -16.41
CA CYS A 205 13.45 -0.60 -16.74
C CYS A 205 12.31 0.38 -16.43
N VAL A 206 12.41 1.11 -15.32
CA VAL A 206 11.42 2.11 -14.86
C VAL A 206 11.50 3.44 -15.63
N GLU A 207 12.70 3.86 -16.06
CA GLU A 207 12.93 5.02 -16.94
C GLU A 207 12.01 5.01 -18.16
N ARG A 208 11.70 3.83 -18.68
CA ARG A 208 10.92 3.63 -19.90
C ARG A 208 9.40 3.59 -19.68
N ALA A 209 8.89 3.85 -18.47
CA ALA A 209 7.45 3.77 -18.16
C ALA A 209 6.57 4.60 -19.12
N TYR A 210 7.00 5.82 -19.50
CA TYR A 210 6.36 6.65 -20.54
C TYR A 210 6.26 6.02 -21.94
N ARG A 211 6.82 4.82 -22.15
CA ARG A 211 6.73 4.04 -23.39
C ARG A 211 6.49 2.54 -23.17
N VAL A 212 6.08 2.13 -21.97
CA VAL A 212 5.80 0.72 -21.61
C VAL A 212 4.36 0.59 -21.09
N PRO A 213 3.44 -0.02 -21.85
CA PRO A 213 2.07 -0.28 -21.40
C PRO A 213 2.04 -1.47 -20.44
N ASP A 214 1.55 -1.26 -19.22
CA ASP A 214 1.53 -2.27 -18.16
C ASP A 214 0.09 -2.67 -17.75
N TYR A 215 -0.02 -3.55 -16.74
CA TYR A 215 -1.30 -4.01 -16.20
C TYR A 215 -1.78 -3.19 -14.98
N GLY A 216 -0.94 -2.27 -14.50
CA GLY A 216 -1.21 -1.28 -13.46
C GLY A 216 -1.53 -1.84 -12.07
N MET A 217 -1.93 -0.94 -11.17
CA MET A 217 -2.20 -1.24 -9.76
C MET A 217 -3.27 -2.35 -9.57
N TRP A 218 -4.14 -2.55 -10.55
CA TRP A 218 -5.31 -3.43 -10.50
C TRP A 218 -5.16 -4.77 -11.21
N GLU A 219 -4.00 -5.08 -11.79
CA GLU A 219 -3.70 -6.39 -12.41
C GLU A 219 -4.69 -6.77 -13.54
N ARG A 220 -5.23 -5.76 -14.24
CA ARG A 220 -6.25 -5.95 -15.28
C ARG A 220 -5.94 -5.22 -16.60
N GLY A 221 -4.96 -4.31 -16.61
CA GLY A 221 -4.59 -3.55 -17.80
C GLY A 221 -5.73 -2.66 -18.26
N SER A 222 -6.30 -2.96 -19.43
CA SER A 222 -7.41 -2.15 -19.93
C SER A 222 -8.67 -2.27 -19.08
N LYS A 223 -9.50 -1.23 -19.07
CA LYS A 223 -10.78 -1.21 -18.34
C LYS A 223 -11.74 -2.32 -18.76
N TYR A 224 -11.54 -2.87 -19.97
CA TYR A 224 -12.29 -4.00 -20.51
C TYR A 224 -11.86 -5.35 -19.93
N ASN A 225 -10.76 -5.41 -19.17
CA ASN A 225 -10.19 -6.62 -18.56
C ASN A 225 -10.22 -7.80 -19.55
N ASN A 226 -9.50 -7.64 -20.66
CA ASN A 226 -9.53 -8.52 -21.83
C ASN A 226 -8.15 -9.18 -22.11
N GLY A 227 -7.21 -9.06 -21.17
CA GLY A 227 -5.83 -9.57 -21.31
C GLY A 227 -4.85 -8.57 -21.94
N SER A 228 -5.33 -7.47 -22.52
CA SER A 228 -4.43 -6.39 -22.96
C SER A 228 -3.97 -5.55 -21.76
N THR A 229 -2.72 -5.12 -21.81
CA THR A 229 -2.27 -3.90 -21.11
C THR A 229 -3.04 -2.68 -21.66
N GLU A 230 -2.83 -1.48 -21.11
CA GLU A 230 -3.55 -0.26 -21.52
C GLU A 230 -3.05 0.31 -22.87
N LEU A 231 -3.12 -0.51 -23.91
CA LEU A 231 -2.85 -0.19 -25.31
C LEU A 231 -4.16 -0.02 -26.07
N HIS A 232 -4.47 1.20 -26.55
CA HIS A 232 -5.32 1.41 -27.75
C HIS A 232 -5.10 2.81 -28.38
N SER A 233 -3.83 3.22 -28.53
CA SER A 233 -3.31 4.43 -29.23
C SER A 233 -3.84 5.80 -28.72
N SER A 234 -3.29 6.95 -29.09
CA SER A 234 -1.92 7.24 -29.57
C SER A 234 -0.91 7.40 -28.42
N VAL A 235 -1.37 7.40 -27.15
CA VAL A 235 -0.53 7.49 -25.95
C VAL A 235 -0.94 6.37 -24.96
N PRO A 236 -0.28 5.19 -25.00
CA PRO A 236 -0.77 3.97 -24.34
C PRO A 236 -0.15 3.66 -22.97
N TYR A 237 -0.41 4.45 -21.92
CA TYR A 237 0.14 4.21 -20.56
C TYR A 237 -0.91 4.40 -19.46
N LEU A 238 -0.68 3.77 -18.30
CA LEU A 238 -1.41 4.00 -17.05
C LEU A 238 -0.65 5.05 -16.23
N PHE A 239 -1.28 6.19 -15.94
CA PHE A 239 -0.57 7.33 -15.35
C PHE A 239 -0.30 7.20 -13.86
N SER A 240 -0.99 6.29 -13.16
CA SER A 240 -0.54 5.79 -11.85
C SER A 240 0.87 5.16 -11.94
N SER A 241 1.08 4.21 -12.85
CA SER A 241 2.40 3.61 -13.09
C SER A 241 3.46 4.62 -13.53
N VAL A 242 3.14 5.54 -14.46
CA VAL A 242 4.08 6.59 -14.93
C VAL A 242 4.39 7.62 -13.83
N GLY A 243 3.44 7.93 -12.95
CA GLY A 243 3.65 8.86 -11.84
C GLY A 243 4.47 8.26 -10.71
N LEU A 244 4.23 7.00 -10.33
CA LEU A 244 5.13 6.30 -9.41
C LEU A 244 6.54 6.15 -10.03
N ALA A 245 6.66 5.89 -11.33
CA ALA A 245 7.95 5.87 -12.02
C ALA A 245 8.67 7.23 -11.93
N LYS A 246 7.99 8.35 -12.25
CA LYS A 246 8.53 9.71 -12.06
C LYS A 246 9.04 9.91 -10.63
N ALA A 247 8.25 9.53 -9.63
CA ALA A 247 8.59 9.69 -8.22
C ALA A 247 9.84 8.88 -7.81
N ALA A 248 9.90 7.61 -8.19
CA ALA A 248 11.04 6.74 -7.95
C ALA A 248 12.33 7.25 -8.62
N LEU A 249 12.23 7.69 -9.87
CA LEU A 249 13.35 8.25 -10.63
C LEU A 249 13.87 9.56 -10.01
N GLU A 250 12.98 10.44 -9.54
CA GLU A 250 13.36 11.67 -8.82
C GLU A 250 14.00 11.39 -7.45
N ALA A 251 13.52 10.35 -6.75
CA ALA A 251 14.03 9.95 -5.46
C ALA A 251 15.46 9.39 -5.57
N ILE A 252 15.66 8.44 -6.49
CA ILE A 252 16.90 7.65 -6.58
C ILE A 252 18.02 8.34 -7.38
N ASN A 253 17.72 9.35 -8.21
CA ASN A 253 18.73 10.03 -9.00
C ASN A 253 19.77 10.77 -8.13
N GLY A 254 21.03 10.37 -8.26
CA GLY A 254 22.16 10.86 -7.48
C GLY A 254 22.19 10.35 -6.05
N PHE A 255 21.30 9.44 -5.65
CA PHE A 255 21.20 8.89 -4.29
C PHE A 255 22.22 7.77 -4.06
N ASN A 256 22.80 7.72 -2.85
CA ASN A 256 23.78 6.72 -2.47
C ASN A 256 23.14 5.54 -1.71
N LEU A 257 23.19 4.32 -2.27
CA LEU A 257 22.51 3.14 -1.71
C LEU A 257 23.15 2.57 -0.43
N PHE A 258 24.40 2.92 -0.13
CA PHE A 258 25.00 2.65 1.19
C PHE A 258 24.78 3.83 2.18
N GLY A 259 23.88 4.77 1.84
CA GLY A 259 23.57 5.96 2.62
C GLY A 259 24.81 6.81 2.91
N ASN A 260 24.97 7.21 4.16
CA ASN A 260 26.10 8.03 4.62
C ASN A 260 27.46 7.31 4.62
N GLN A 261 27.50 5.98 4.44
CA GLN A 261 28.74 5.19 4.40
C GLN A 261 29.23 4.90 2.96
N GLY A 262 28.47 5.34 1.95
CA GLY A 262 28.75 5.03 0.56
C GLY A 262 29.84 5.88 -0.11
N CYS A 263 30.18 5.50 -1.34
CA CYS A 263 31.15 6.18 -2.19
C CYS A 263 30.56 6.41 -3.59
N SER A 264 31.34 6.97 -4.52
CA SER A 264 30.86 7.33 -5.87
C SER A 264 30.29 6.17 -6.68
N TRP A 265 30.77 4.94 -6.47
CA TRP A 265 30.31 3.74 -7.16
C TRP A 265 29.03 3.12 -6.58
N SER A 266 28.54 3.62 -5.44
CA SER A 266 27.25 3.22 -4.84
C SER A 266 26.15 4.27 -5.07
N VAL A 267 26.41 5.24 -5.94
CA VAL A 267 25.46 6.26 -6.39
C VAL A 267 24.72 5.77 -7.63
N ILE A 268 23.39 5.88 -7.61
CA ILE A 268 22.52 5.56 -8.75
C ILE A 268 22.27 6.81 -9.59
N PHE A 269 22.27 6.65 -10.91
CA PHE A 269 21.99 7.74 -11.87
C PHE A 269 20.79 7.40 -12.75
N VAL A 270 20.12 8.45 -13.25
CA VAL A 270 18.91 8.37 -14.08
C VAL A 270 19.09 9.20 -15.35
N ASP A 271 18.62 8.70 -16.49
CA ASP A 271 18.43 9.51 -17.70
C ASP A 271 17.43 10.64 -17.43
N LEU A 272 17.94 11.87 -17.31
CA LEU A 272 17.13 13.08 -17.12
C LEU A 272 16.12 13.27 -18.26
N ASP A 273 16.43 12.80 -19.46
CA ASP A 273 15.56 12.88 -20.61
C ASP A 273 14.40 11.88 -20.50
N ALA A 274 14.64 10.66 -19.99
CA ALA A 274 13.59 9.72 -19.60
C ALA A 274 12.72 10.27 -18.47
N HIS A 275 13.31 10.82 -17.40
CA HIS A 275 12.56 11.52 -16.33
C HIS A 275 11.66 12.62 -16.91
N ASN A 276 12.18 13.47 -17.79
CA ASN A 276 11.44 14.56 -18.41
C ASN A 276 10.28 14.05 -19.28
N ARG A 277 10.46 12.97 -20.04
CA ARG A 277 9.40 12.33 -20.84
C ARG A 277 8.30 11.72 -19.96
N ASN A 278 8.65 11.08 -18.84
CA ASN A 278 7.67 10.60 -17.84
C ASN A 278 6.87 11.78 -17.24
N ARG A 279 7.56 12.87 -16.86
CA ARG A 279 6.93 14.08 -16.31
C ARG A 279 5.99 14.77 -17.29
N GLN A 280 6.42 14.97 -18.54
CA GLN A 280 5.58 15.56 -19.60
C GLN A 280 4.34 14.70 -19.87
N THR A 281 4.52 13.37 -19.95
CA THR A 281 3.41 12.41 -20.15
C THR A 281 2.37 12.54 -19.04
N LEU A 282 2.79 12.46 -17.77
CA LEU A 282 1.92 12.62 -16.60
C LEU A 282 1.14 13.95 -16.64
N CYS A 283 1.85 15.07 -16.79
CA CYS A 283 1.24 16.41 -16.81
C CYS A 283 0.27 16.62 -17.99
N SER A 284 0.49 15.97 -19.13
CA SER A 284 -0.36 16.13 -20.33
C SER A 284 -1.72 15.44 -20.27
N LEU A 285 -1.90 14.48 -19.35
CA LEU A 285 -3.03 13.54 -19.36
C LEU A 285 -3.85 13.53 -18.06
N LEU A 286 -3.27 13.96 -16.93
CA LEU A 286 -4.06 14.31 -15.76
C LEU A 286 -5.08 15.42 -16.11
N PRO A 287 -6.30 15.40 -15.53
CA PRO A 287 -6.75 14.55 -14.42
C PRO A 287 -7.37 13.20 -14.86
N ARG A 288 -7.02 12.62 -16.02
CA ARG A 288 -7.47 11.28 -16.48
C ARG A 288 -6.39 10.23 -16.20
N GLU A 289 -6.77 8.98 -15.92
CA GLU A 289 -5.83 7.89 -15.60
C GLU A 289 -5.32 7.15 -16.85
N SER A 290 -6.15 6.99 -17.88
CA SER A 290 -5.76 6.41 -19.17
C SER A 290 -6.83 6.61 -20.23
N ARG A 291 -6.62 6.09 -21.45
CA ARG A 291 -7.62 6.21 -22.54
C ARG A 291 -8.92 5.48 -22.21
N SER A 292 -8.86 4.32 -21.55
CA SER A 292 -10.03 3.56 -21.12
C SER A 292 -10.54 3.99 -19.73
N HIS A 293 -9.66 4.37 -18.79
CA HIS A 293 -10.02 4.86 -17.45
C HIS A 293 -10.11 6.39 -17.39
N ASN A 294 -11.32 6.93 -17.51
CA ASN A 294 -11.54 8.38 -17.42
C ASN A 294 -11.12 8.99 -16.07
N THR A 295 -11.14 8.21 -14.99
CA THR A 295 -10.63 8.50 -13.64
C THR A 295 -10.51 7.17 -12.87
N ASP A 296 -9.57 7.08 -11.95
CA ASP A 296 -9.28 5.89 -11.13
C ASP A 296 -8.76 6.33 -9.75
N ALA A 297 -9.03 5.57 -8.70
CA ALA A 297 -8.53 5.81 -7.35
C ALA A 297 -7.04 5.43 -7.18
N ALA A 298 -6.44 4.69 -8.12
CA ALA A 298 -4.99 4.47 -8.24
C ALA A 298 -4.19 5.78 -8.41
N LEU A 299 -4.85 6.87 -8.83
CA LEU A 299 -4.24 8.19 -8.84
C LEU A 299 -3.96 8.74 -7.43
N LEU A 300 -4.65 8.30 -6.36
CA LEU A 300 -4.43 8.80 -4.99
C LEU A 300 -3.00 8.55 -4.48
N PRO A 301 -2.45 7.31 -4.48
CA PRO A 301 -1.05 7.06 -4.14
C PRO A 301 -0.03 7.66 -5.13
N THR A 302 -0.51 8.22 -6.25
CA THR A 302 0.31 8.85 -7.28
C THR A 302 0.42 10.37 -7.06
N ILE A 303 -0.69 11.04 -6.76
CA ILE A 303 -0.72 12.50 -6.54
C ILE A 303 -0.41 12.89 -5.10
N SER A 304 -0.62 11.98 -4.14
CA SER A 304 -0.33 12.14 -2.72
C SER A 304 0.58 11.00 -2.23
N TYR A 305 0.55 10.65 -0.94
CA TYR A 305 1.42 9.65 -0.33
C TYR A 305 1.29 8.26 -0.97
N PRO A 306 2.41 7.58 -1.34
CA PRO A 306 3.80 7.97 -1.10
C PRO A 306 4.46 8.75 -2.25
N ALA A 307 3.89 8.78 -3.46
CA ALA A 307 4.64 9.21 -4.64
C ALA A 307 4.79 10.74 -4.78
N PHE A 308 3.78 11.53 -4.40
CA PHE A 308 3.74 12.99 -4.61
C PHE A 308 4.23 13.39 -6.01
N ALA A 309 3.70 12.73 -7.06
CA ALA A 309 4.26 12.81 -8.40
C ALA A 309 3.87 14.09 -9.16
N VAL A 310 2.97 14.92 -8.64
CA VAL A 310 2.43 16.10 -9.33
C VAL A 310 2.94 17.37 -8.68
N ASP A 311 3.87 18.06 -9.33
CA ASP A 311 4.49 19.30 -8.81
C ASP A 311 3.61 20.58 -9.03
N ASP A 312 2.37 20.44 -9.51
CA ASP A 312 1.42 21.54 -9.79
C ASP A 312 0.15 21.37 -8.93
N ASP A 313 -0.07 22.28 -7.98
CA ASP A 313 -1.22 22.25 -7.07
C ASP A 313 -2.58 22.46 -7.78
N ALA A 314 -2.61 23.12 -8.94
CA ALA A 314 -3.85 23.26 -9.71
C ALA A 314 -4.22 21.94 -10.39
N LEU A 315 -3.24 21.25 -10.98
CA LEU A 315 -3.43 19.93 -11.59
C LEU A 315 -3.71 18.85 -10.53
N TYR A 316 -3.04 18.93 -9.38
CA TYR A 316 -3.33 18.13 -8.18
C TYR A 316 -4.81 18.29 -7.78
N SER A 317 -5.26 19.52 -7.55
CA SER A 317 -6.61 19.82 -7.06
C SER A 317 -7.71 19.40 -8.05
N GLN A 318 -7.49 19.61 -9.35
CA GLN A 318 -8.39 19.13 -10.42
C GLN A 318 -8.47 17.61 -10.47
N THR A 319 -7.35 16.92 -10.18
CA THR A 319 -7.31 15.45 -10.13
C THR A 319 -8.05 14.95 -8.91
N LEU A 320 -7.80 15.54 -7.73
CA LEU A 320 -8.45 15.17 -6.47
C LEU A 320 -9.97 15.38 -6.49
N ASP A 321 -10.47 16.55 -6.95
CA ASP A 321 -11.92 16.78 -7.15
C ASP A 321 -12.51 15.68 -8.02
N LYS A 322 -11.88 15.38 -9.16
CA LYS A 322 -12.42 14.44 -10.14
C LYS A 322 -12.43 13.00 -9.62
N ILE A 323 -11.51 12.63 -8.73
CA ILE A 323 -11.55 11.36 -8.00
C ILE A 323 -12.71 11.37 -7.00
N VAL A 324 -12.76 12.37 -6.09
CA VAL A 324 -13.81 12.49 -5.06
C VAL A 324 -15.20 12.51 -5.68
N ARG A 325 -15.47 13.44 -6.60
CA ARG A 325 -16.76 13.68 -7.27
C ARG A 325 -17.24 12.54 -8.18
N LYS A 326 -16.41 11.54 -8.48
CA LYS A 326 -16.77 10.39 -9.34
C LYS A 326 -16.68 9.04 -8.65
N LEU A 327 -15.82 8.89 -7.65
CA LEU A 327 -15.48 7.59 -7.06
C LEU A 327 -15.82 7.50 -5.57
N ARG A 328 -15.96 8.62 -4.83
CA ARG A 328 -16.39 8.58 -3.42
C ARG A 328 -17.79 7.99 -3.30
N GLY A 329 -17.90 6.94 -2.50
CA GLY A 329 -19.15 6.32 -2.09
C GLY A 329 -19.44 6.54 -0.60
N LYS A 330 -20.22 5.65 -0.01
CA LYS A 330 -20.57 5.69 1.43
C LYS A 330 -19.64 4.84 2.30
N TYR A 331 -19.00 3.83 1.71
CA TYR A 331 -18.17 2.82 2.38
C TYR A 331 -16.70 2.84 1.90
N GLY A 332 -16.26 3.94 1.29
CA GLY A 332 -14.95 4.08 0.67
C GLY A 332 -15.04 4.75 -0.70
N PHE A 333 -14.04 4.51 -1.55
CA PHE A 333 -14.08 4.92 -2.96
C PHE A 333 -14.17 3.69 -3.87
N LYS A 334 -14.87 3.81 -5.00
CA LYS A 334 -14.83 2.87 -6.12
C LYS A 334 -13.43 2.92 -6.76
N ARG A 335 -12.89 1.79 -7.21
CA ARG A 335 -11.58 1.78 -7.91
C ARG A 335 -11.66 2.59 -9.20
N PHE A 336 -12.63 2.26 -10.06
CA PHE A 336 -13.02 3.04 -11.22
C PHE A 336 -14.50 2.81 -11.53
N LEU A 337 -15.11 3.70 -12.33
CA LEU A 337 -16.52 3.59 -12.76
C LEU A 337 -16.73 2.35 -13.64
N ARG A 338 -17.77 1.55 -13.41
CA ARG A 338 -18.03 0.24 -14.05
C ARG A 338 -16.95 -0.82 -13.81
N ASP A 339 -16.34 -0.81 -12.63
CA ASP A 339 -15.51 -1.92 -12.15
C ASP A 339 -16.38 -3.07 -11.63
N GLY A 340 -16.28 -4.22 -12.28
CA GLY A 340 -16.97 -5.45 -11.87
C GLY A 340 -16.29 -6.21 -10.74
N TYR A 341 -15.05 -5.90 -10.36
CA TYR A 341 -14.28 -6.69 -9.41
C TYR A 341 -15.06 -6.96 -8.11
N ARG A 342 -15.32 -8.25 -7.86
CA ARG A 342 -16.06 -8.78 -6.70
C ARG A 342 -17.50 -8.27 -6.52
N THR A 343 -18.06 -7.60 -7.53
CA THR A 343 -19.51 -7.37 -7.60
C THR A 343 -20.26 -8.70 -7.73
N ALA A 344 -21.55 -8.74 -7.38
CA ALA A 344 -22.35 -9.97 -7.50
C ALA A 344 -22.50 -10.45 -8.96
N ASN A 345 -22.40 -9.53 -9.93
CA ASN A 345 -22.52 -9.82 -11.37
C ASN A 345 -21.20 -10.30 -12.02
N GLU A 346 -20.06 -10.27 -11.32
CA GLU A 346 -18.79 -10.78 -11.88
C GLU A 346 -18.73 -12.31 -11.86
N ASP A 347 -18.48 -12.88 -13.04
CA ASP A 347 -18.24 -14.31 -13.24
C ASP A 347 -16.93 -14.74 -12.57
N LYS A 348 -17.06 -15.32 -11.37
CA LYS A 348 -15.95 -15.74 -10.50
C LYS A 348 -15.07 -16.83 -11.12
N ASN A 349 -15.53 -17.50 -12.18
CA ASN A 349 -14.84 -18.63 -12.82
C ASN A 349 -14.00 -18.19 -14.03
N ARG A 350 -13.99 -16.88 -14.38
CA ARG A 350 -13.40 -16.36 -15.60
C ARG A 350 -12.55 -15.11 -15.34
N ARG A 351 -11.34 -15.09 -15.91
CA ARG A 351 -10.36 -13.99 -15.72
C ARG A 351 -10.75 -12.69 -16.43
N TYR A 352 -11.38 -12.80 -17.61
CA TYR A 352 -11.61 -11.68 -18.54
C TYR A 352 -13.09 -11.39 -18.80
N TYR A 353 -13.46 -10.14 -19.03
CA TYR A 353 -14.86 -9.78 -19.32
C TYR A 353 -15.27 -10.14 -20.77
N LYS A 354 -16.57 -10.34 -20.99
CA LYS A 354 -17.20 -10.43 -22.32
C LYS A 354 -17.43 -9.02 -22.90
N PRO A 355 -17.53 -8.87 -24.23
CA PRO A 355 -17.98 -7.62 -24.84
C PRO A 355 -19.27 -7.08 -24.19
N ALA A 356 -19.27 -5.78 -23.89
CA ALA A 356 -20.35 -5.04 -23.21
C ALA A 356 -20.72 -5.46 -21.76
N GLU A 357 -20.12 -6.51 -21.17
CA GLU A 357 -20.42 -6.99 -19.80
C GLU A 357 -20.27 -5.88 -18.74
N MET A 358 -19.37 -4.92 -18.96
CA MET A 358 -19.16 -3.76 -18.10
C MET A 358 -20.41 -2.91 -17.82
N LYS A 359 -21.47 -2.99 -18.66
CA LYS A 359 -22.74 -2.32 -18.36
C LYS A 359 -23.44 -2.91 -17.13
N LEU A 360 -23.22 -4.19 -16.84
CA LEU A 360 -23.80 -4.90 -15.69
C LEU A 360 -23.17 -4.48 -14.35
N PHE A 361 -22.07 -3.72 -14.37
CA PHE A 361 -21.35 -3.24 -13.19
C PHE A 361 -21.62 -1.75 -12.89
N ASP A 362 -22.40 -1.06 -13.71
CA ASP A 362 -22.75 0.35 -13.47
C ASP A 362 -23.61 0.47 -12.20
N GLY A 363 -23.33 1.49 -11.38
CA GLY A 363 -23.97 1.70 -10.08
C GLY A 363 -23.50 0.77 -8.95
N ILE A 364 -23.33 -0.53 -9.23
CA ILE A 364 -23.10 -1.59 -8.23
C ILE A 364 -21.62 -1.83 -7.86
N GLU A 365 -20.68 -0.99 -8.33
CA GLU A 365 -19.25 -1.18 -8.09
C GLU A 365 -18.92 -1.26 -6.59
N CYS A 366 -17.91 -2.06 -6.25
CA CYS A 366 -17.44 -2.21 -4.87
C CYS A 366 -16.73 -0.93 -4.38
N GLU A 367 -16.97 -0.57 -3.11
CA GLU A 367 -16.40 0.60 -2.45
C GLU A 367 -15.29 0.16 -1.47
N PHE A 368 -14.13 0.81 -1.50
CA PHE A 368 -12.93 0.36 -0.79
C PHE A 368 -12.56 1.35 0.34
N PRO A 369 -12.66 0.95 1.63
CA PRO A 369 -12.36 1.83 2.77
C PRO A 369 -10.93 2.39 2.78
N ILE A 370 -9.98 1.68 2.16
CA ILE A 370 -8.56 2.07 2.04
C ILE A 370 -8.38 3.50 1.48
N PHE A 371 -9.32 3.99 0.67
CA PHE A 371 -9.24 5.34 0.11
C PHE A 371 -9.67 6.44 1.08
N PHE A 372 -10.50 6.14 2.10
CA PHE A 372 -10.67 7.08 3.22
C PHE A 372 -9.36 7.22 4.00
N ILE A 373 -8.60 6.11 4.16
CA ILE A 373 -7.28 6.11 4.79
C ILE A 373 -6.27 6.95 3.98
N TYR A 374 -6.21 6.79 2.65
CA TYR A 374 -5.38 7.68 1.80
C TYR A 374 -5.79 9.16 1.94
N MET A 375 -7.09 9.48 2.02
CA MET A 375 -7.55 10.86 2.22
C MET A 375 -7.22 11.42 3.62
N MET A 376 -7.15 10.58 4.65
CA MET A 376 -6.65 10.97 5.98
C MET A 376 -5.15 11.30 5.93
N ILE A 377 -4.34 10.44 5.31
CA ILE A 377 -2.89 10.66 5.13
C ILE A 377 -2.66 11.98 4.36
N ASP A 378 -3.34 12.16 3.23
CA ASP A 378 -3.29 13.39 2.45
C ASP A 378 -3.66 14.63 3.27
N GLY A 379 -4.70 14.52 4.12
CA GLY A 379 -5.11 15.58 5.02
C GLY A 379 -4.01 16.00 5.99
N VAL A 380 -3.21 15.05 6.51
CA VAL A 380 -2.06 15.36 7.37
C VAL A 380 -0.93 16.01 6.57
N PHE A 381 -0.56 15.46 5.41
CA PHE A 381 0.49 16.02 4.55
C PHE A 381 0.17 17.44 4.04
N ARG A 382 -1.11 17.74 3.78
CA ARG A 382 -1.61 19.08 3.40
C ARG A 382 -1.97 19.98 4.59
N GLY A 383 -1.76 19.54 5.84
CA GLY A 383 -2.10 20.29 7.06
C GLY A 383 -3.60 20.50 7.31
N ASN A 384 -4.46 19.87 6.52
CA ASN A 384 -5.92 20.01 6.53
C ASN A 384 -6.56 19.11 7.60
N LYS A 385 -6.48 19.52 8.87
CA LYS A 385 -7.09 18.79 10.00
C LYS A 385 -8.60 18.55 9.85
N ALA A 386 -9.32 19.38 9.09
CA ALA A 386 -10.75 19.18 8.80
C ALA A 386 -10.98 17.97 7.88
N GLN A 387 -10.15 17.78 6.84
CA GLN A 387 -10.18 16.59 5.97
C GLN A 387 -9.79 15.32 6.73
N VAL A 388 -8.78 15.38 7.60
CA VAL A 388 -8.40 14.23 8.46
C VAL A 388 -9.60 13.78 9.29
N LYS A 389 -10.30 14.73 9.93
CA LYS A 389 -11.49 14.44 10.72
C LYS A 389 -12.65 13.92 9.86
N GLU A 390 -12.95 14.55 8.72
CA GLU A 390 -14.05 14.11 7.84
C GLU A 390 -13.90 12.63 7.45
N TYR A 391 -12.70 12.22 7.01
CA TYR A 391 -12.48 10.84 6.59
C TYR A 391 -12.29 9.86 7.77
N GLN A 392 -11.90 10.33 8.96
CA GLN A 392 -11.95 9.53 10.19
C GLN A 392 -13.40 9.25 10.61
N ASP A 393 -14.25 10.28 10.68
CA ASP A 393 -15.67 10.19 11.06
C ASP A 393 -16.46 9.29 10.06
N LEU A 394 -16.02 9.23 8.79
CA LEU A 394 -16.56 8.32 7.76
C LEU A 394 -16.02 6.89 7.83
N LEU A 395 -14.81 6.69 8.35
CA LEU A 395 -14.13 5.39 8.42
C LEU A 395 -14.54 4.61 9.68
N GLU A 396 -14.67 5.26 10.83
CA GLU A 396 -15.03 4.62 12.11
C GLU A 396 -16.29 3.71 12.05
N PRO A 397 -17.42 4.10 11.42
CA PRO A 397 -18.60 3.24 11.34
C PRO A 397 -18.50 2.10 10.30
N ILE A 398 -17.39 1.97 9.57
CA ILE A 398 -17.18 0.95 8.52
C ILE A 398 -15.89 0.11 8.72
N ILE A 399 -15.31 0.15 9.92
CA ILE A 399 -14.24 -0.75 10.36
C ILE A 399 -14.74 -1.69 11.44
N PHE A 400 -14.06 -2.81 11.62
CA PHE A 400 -14.36 -3.78 12.68
C PHE A 400 -13.29 -3.75 13.77
N GLN A 401 -13.57 -4.41 14.89
CA GLN A 401 -12.58 -4.76 15.90
C GLN A 401 -12.36 -6.28 15.87
N SER A 402 -11.12 -6.72 16.10
CA SER A 402 -10.80 -8.12 16.38
C SER A 402 -11.17 -8.49 17.81
N PHE A 403 -11.12 -9.78 18.15
CA PHE A 403 -11.26 -10.26 19.53
C PHE A 403 -10.24 -9.59 20.50
N GLU A 404 -9.02 -9.30 20.02
CA GLU A 404 -7.99 -8.57 20.75
C GLU A 404 -8.20 -7.03 20.80
N GLY A 405 -9.32 -6.52 20.27
CA GLY A 405 -9.67 -5.10 20.28
C GLY A 405 -9.02 -4.23 19.20
N HIS A 406 -8.08 -4.76 18.41
CA HIS A 406 -7.43 -4.05 17.31
C HIS A 406 -8.39 -3.77 16.14
N ALA A 407 -8.18 -2.65 15.45
CA ALA A 407 -8.96 -2.29 14.27
C ALA A 407 -8.70 -3.22 13.08
N VAL A 408 -9.76 -3.56 12.35
CA VAL A 408 -9.74 -4.44 11.17
C VAL A 408 -10.45 -3.76 10.00
N ILE A 409 -9.68 -3.47 8.95
CA ILE A 409 -10.13 -2.75 7.74
C ILE A 409 -10.69 -3.73 6.71
N PRO A 410 -11.97 -3.61 6.32
CA PRO A 410 -12.56 -4.40 5.23
C PRO A 410 -11.86 -4.12 3.90
N LYS A 411 -11.59 -5.16 3.09
CA LYS A 411 -10.97 -4.94 1.78
C LYS A 411 -11.89 -4.16 0.84
N TYR A 412 -13.18 -4.45 0.86
CA TYR A 412 -14.21 -3.72 0.12
C TYR A 412 -15.62 -3.96 0.70
N TYR A 413 -16.55 -3.09 0.31
CA TYR A 413 -17.98 -3.22 0.54
C TYR A 413 -18.70 -3.44 -0.81
N TYR A 414 -19.54 -4.47 -0.89
CA TYR A 414 -20.21 -4.90 -2.13
C TYR A 414 -21.73 -4.95 -1.99
N VAL A 415 -22.44 -4.94 -3.13
CA VAL A 415 -23.89 -5.15 -3.22
C VAL A 415 -24.15 -6.66 -3.36
N PRO A 416 -24.88 -7.32 -2.44
CA PRO A 416 -25.28 -8.72 -2.59
C PRO A 416 -26.23 -8.92 -3.77
N ALA A 417 -26.27 -10.15 -4.33
CA ALA A 417 -27.04 -10.47 -5.53
C ALA A 417 -28.51 -10.05 -5.44
N ASP A 418 -29.16 -10.37 -4.32
CA ASP A 418 -30.57 -10.11 -4.03
C ASP A 418 -30.96 -8.62 -4.05
N PHE A 419 -29.96 -7.72 -4.01
CA PHE A 419 -30.15 -6.26 -4.02
C PHE A 419 -29.63 -5.59 -5.30
N VAL A 420 -29.06 -6.33 -6.25
CA VAL A 420 -28.46 -5.77 -7.49
C VAL A 420 -29.47 -5.00 -8.32
N GLU A 421 -30.63 -5.59 -8.60
CA GLU A 421 -31.64 -4.98 -9.48
C GLU A 421 -32.18 -3.67 -8.90
N ALA A 422 -32.36 -3.61 -7.58
CA ALA A 422 -32.81 -2.42 -6.87
C ALA A 422 -31.74 -1.31 -6.85
N GLU A 423 -30.47 -1.66 -6.66
CA GLU A 423 -29.36 -0.70 -6.74
C GLU A 423 -29.14 -0.18 -8.16
N GLN A 424 -29.27 -1.03 -9.19
CA GLN A 424 -29.21 -0.60 -10.59
C GLN A 424 -30.41 0.30 -10.96
N SER A 425 -31.61 -0.02 -10.48
CA SER A 425 -32.82 0.80 -10.70
C SER A 425 -32.73 2.16 -10.00
N LYS A 426 -32.05 2.24 -8.86
CA LYS A 426 -31.81 3.48 -8.10
C LYS A 426 -30.47 3.40 -7.38
N HIS A 427 -29.43 3.98 -8.00
CA HIS A 427 -28.07 3.99 -7.47
C HIS A 427 -28.04 4.60 -6.05
N GLY A 428 -27.30 3.96 -5.13
CA GLY A 428 -27.18 4.38 -3.73
C GLY A 428 -28.42 4.08 -2.87
N SER A 429 -29.34 3.23 -3.32
CA SER A 429 -30.52 2.83 -2.53
C SER A 429 -30.25 1.66 -1.57
N GLN A 430 -29.25 0.82 -1.88
CA GLN A 430 -29.02 -0.44 -1.16
C GLN A 430 -27.84 -0.37 -0.19
N LYS A 431 -27.96 -1.08 0.94
CA LYS A 431 -26.88 -1.27 1.91
C LYS A 431 -25.80 -2.18 1.31
N ARG A 432 -24.55 -1.72 1.29
CA ARG A 432 -23.40 -2.56 0.93
C ARG A 432 -22.91 -3.34 2.16
N PHE A 433 -22.36 -4.52 1.92
CA PHE A 433 -21.92 -5.46 2.95
C PHE A 433 -20.40 -5.68 2.88
N PRO A 434 -19.72 -5.91 4.02
CA PRO A 434 -18.27 -6.05 4.08
C PRO A 434 -17.79 -7.36 3.45
N SER A 435 -16.67 -7.31 2.72
CA SER A 435 -15.98 -8.47 2.19
C SER A 435 -15.57 -9.49 3.27
N ASN A 436 -15.34 -10.74 2.88
CA ASN A 436 -14.79 -11.78 3.78
C ASN A 436 -13.27 -11.65 4.00
N SER A 437 -12.60 -10.77 3.27
CA SER A 437 -11.23 -10.30 3.56
C SER A 437 -11.30 -8.94 4.23
N GLY A 438 -10.46 -8.70 5.23
CA GLY A 438 -10.66 -7.60 6.18
C GLY A 438 -11.77 -7.90 7.20
N ARG A 439 -11.71 -9.09 7.79
CA ARG A 439 -12.45 -9.49 9.01
C ARG A 439 -11.46 -10.15 9.97
N ASP A 440 -11.87 -10.38 11.21
CA ASP A 440 -11.00 -11.01 12.20
C ASP A 440 -10.50 -12.40 11.72
N GLY A 441 -9.24 -12.71 12.02
CA GLY A 441 -8.48 -13.84 11.44
C GLY A 441 -8.33 -13.85 9.91
N LYS A 442 -8.85 -12.84 9.18
CA LYS A 442 -8.88 -12.76 7.70
C LYS A 442 -8.43 -11.39 7.17
N LEU A 443 -7.43 -10.81 7.83
CA LEU A 443 -6.97 -9.43 7.64
C LEU A 443 -6.53 -9.11 6.21
N PHE A 444 -6.73 -7.86 5.79
CA PHE A 444 -6.25 -7.31 4.53
C PHE A 444 -5.02 -6.45 4.78
N LEU A 445 -3.83 -7.04 4.65
CA LEU A 445 -2.59 -6.48 5.21
C LEU A 445 -2.22 -5.08 4.67
N TRP A 446 -2.36 -4.81 3.37
CA TRP A 446 -2.15 -3.46 2.81
C TRP A 446 -3.09 -2.41 3.45
N GLY A 447 -4.37 -2.76 3.66
CA GLY A 447 -5.33 -1.90 4.37
C GLY A 447 -4.97 -1.69 5.84
N GLN A 448 -4.54 -2.75 6.54
CA GLN A 448 -4.05 -2.64 7.92
C GLN A 448 -2.82 -1.73 8.02
N ALA A 449 -1.85 -1.89 7.12
CA ALA A 449 -0.61 -1.14 7.16
C ALA A 449 -0.82 0.36 6.93
N LEU A 450 -1.62 0.74 5.93
CA LEU A 450 -1.98 2.14 5.73
C LEU A 450 -2.82 2.70 6.87
N TYR A 451 -3.69 1.90 7.52
CA TYR A 451 -4.43 2.36 8.70
C TYR A 451 -3.50 2.72 9.85
N ASN A 452 -2.52 1.87 10.15
CA ASN A 452 -1.54 2.14 11.20
C ASN A 452 -0.71 3.40 10.87
N ILE A 453 -0.25 3.56 9.61
CA ILE A 453 0.44 4.79 9.16
C ILE A 453 -0.45 6.04 9.35
N ALA A 454 -1.70 5.98 8.89
CA ALA A 454 -2.65 7.09 9.01
C ALA A 454 -2.98 7.43 10.48
N LYS A 455 -3.04 6.41 11.36
CA LYS A 455 -3.26 6.62 12.79
C LYS A 455 -2.04 7.22 13.49
N LEU A 456 -0.83 6.74 13.21
CA LEU A 456 0.41 7.33 13.76
C LEU A 456 0.57 8.81 13.33
N LEU A 457 0.19 9.14 12.10
CA LEU A 457 0.15 10.53 11.60
C LEU A 457 -0.95 11.37 12.27
N ALA A 458 -2.17 10.84 12.39
CA ALA A 458 -3.31 11.57 12.95
C ALA A 458 -3.25 11.74 14.48
N ASP A 459 -2.59 10.82 15.19
CA ASP A 459 -2.26 10.93 16.62
C ASP A 459 -0.97 11.77 16.85
N GLU A 460 -0.38 12.36 15.80
CA GLU A 460 0.87 13.17 15.78
C GLU A 460 2.14 12.46 16.30
N LEU A 461 2.07 11.13 16.47
CA LEU A 461 3.15 10.24 16.91
C LEU A 461 4.31 10.17 15.89
N ILE A 462 4.01 10.38 14.60
CA ILE A 462 4.99 10.66 13.54
C ILE A 462 4.55 11.89 12.72
N SER A 463 5.51 12.52 12.07
CA SER A 463 5.29 13.63 11.14
C SER A 463 5.44 13.17 9.68
N PRO A 464 4.91 13.93 8.70
CA PRO A 464 5.19 13.73 7.28
C PRO A 464 6.67 13.47 6.92
N LYS A 465 7.60 14.14 7.60
CA LYS A 465 9.05 14.05 7.34
C LYS A 465 9.68 12.73 7.78
N ASP A 466 9.04 12.00 8.69
CA ASP A 466 9.56 10.73 9.20
C ASP A 466 9.31 9.59 8.20
N ILE A 467 8.31 9.73 7.32
CA ILE A 467 7.93 8.75 6.29
C ILE A 467 8.07 9.27 4.84
N ASP A 468 8.49 10.52 4.68
CA ASP A 468 9.03 11.14 3.45
C ASP A 468 10.28 12.00 3.82
N PRO A 469 11.38 11.35 4.27
CA PRO A 469 12.64 12.03 4.61
C PRO A 469 13.36 12.69 3.43
N ILE A 470 13.06 12.33 2.17
CA ILE A 470 13.56 13.12 1.00
C ILE A 470 12.65 14.30 0.61
N HIS A 471 11.54 14.50 1.34
CA HIS A 471 10.64 15.66 1.28
C HIS A 471 9.96 15.86 -0.09
N ARG A 472 9.53 14.78 -0.73
CA ARG A 472 8.77 14.80 -1.98
C ARG A 472 7.46 15.59 -1.87
N TYR A 473 6.81 15.54 -0.71
CA TYR A 473 5.59 16.30 -0.41
C TYR A 473 5.80 17.83 -0.37
N VAL A 474 7.04 18.29 -0.26
CA VAL A 474 7.40 19.72 -0.26
C VAL A 474 7.68 20.18 -1.69
N HIS A 475 7.25 21.39 -2.04
CA HIS A 475 7.54 21.98 -3.35
C HIS A 475 9.04 22.01 -3.64
N ARG A 476 9.42 21.71 -4.90
CA ARG A 476 10.83 21.63 -5.33
C ARG A 476 11.67 22.89 -5.06
N GLN A 477 11.03 24.04 -4.88
CA GLN A 477 11.70 25.31 -4.57
C GLN A 477 12.08 25.41 -3.07
N ASP A 478 11.35 24.72 -2.19
CA ASP A 478 11.54 24.69 -0.74
C ASP A 478 12.23 23.39 -0.26
N GLN A 479 12.38 22.39 -1.13
CA GLN A 479 13.14 21.17 -0.88
C GLN A 479 14.60 21.48 -0.54
N ARG A 480 15.01 21.18 0.69
CA ARG A 480 16.41 21.28 1.12
C ARG A 480 17.24 20.16 0.49
N ASN A 481 18.53 20.41 0.29
CA ASN A 481 19.48 19.44 -0.24
C ASN A 481 19.56 18.16 0.62
N VAL A 482 19.04 17.05 0.09
CA VAL A 482 19.20 15.70 0.67
C VAL A 482 20.69 15.35 0.78
N SER A 483 21.18 15.13 2.00
CA SER A 483 22.62 14.94 2.29
C SER A 483 23.27 13.78 1.52
N MET A 484 22.52 12.70 1.29
CA MET A 484 22.96 11.50 0.57
C MET A 484 22.95 11.64 -0.96
N ARG A 485 22.66 12.83 -1.52
CA ARG A 485 22.90 13.10 -2.94
C ARG A 485 24.37 13.40 -3.20
N TYR A 486 24.96 12.75 -4.20
CA TYR A 486 26.39 12.82 -4.53
C TYR A 486 26.94 14.24 -4.71
N SER A 487 26.15 15.17 -5.26
CA SER A 487 26.49 16.59 -5.39
C SER A 487 26.91 17.25 -4.06
N ASN A 488 26.38 16.76 -2.94
CA ASN A 488 26.65 17.28 -1.60
C ASN A 488 27.86 16.56 -0.96
N GLN A 489 28.14 15.31 -1.36
CA GLN A 489 29.29 14.51 -0.89
C GLN A 489 30.61 14.98 -1.51
N VAL A 490 30.62 15.41 -2.78
CA VAL A 490 31.82 15.92 -3.49
C VAL A 490 32.42 17.17 -2.83
N CYS A 491 31.63 17.96 -2.09
CA CYS A 491 32.15 19.14 -1.38
C CYS A 491 33.05 18.78 -0.19
N ALA A 492 33.00 17.53 0.31
CA ALA A 492 33.77 17.06 1.45
C ALA A 492 35.08 16.34 1.09
N SER A 493 35.29 15.95 -0.18
CA SER A 493 36.53 15.26 -0.60
C SER A 493 36.89 15.53 -2.07
N ARG A 494 38.16 15.90 -2.31
CA ARG A 494 38.69 16.06 -3.68
C ARG A 494 38.92 14.67 -4.30
N PRO A 495 38.32 14.34 -5.46
CA PRO A 495 38.57 13.06 -6.11
C PRO A 495 39.99 13.01 -6.70
N VAL A 496 40.78 12.05 -6.24
CA VAL A 496 42.02 11.64 -6.91
C VAL A 496 41.63 10.70 -8.05
N PHE A 497 41.74 11.16 -9.30
CA PHE A 497 41.48 10.32 -10.47
C PHE A 497 42.59 9.28 -10.64
N MET A 498 42.33 8.06 -10.17
CA MET A 498 43.20 6.91 -10.45
C MET A 498 42.81 6.28 -11.79
N VAL A 499 43.56 6.60 -12.84
CA VAL A 499 43.41 5.98 -14.16
C VAL A 499 43.97 4.56 -14.11
N LEU A 500 43.09 3.56 -14.30
CA LEU A 500 43.48 2.19 -14.56
C LEU A 500 43.53 1.93 -16.07
N LYS A 501 44.38 0.98 -16.47
CA LYS A 501 44.53 0.47 -17.84
C LYS A 501 43.86 -0.90 -17.96
#